data_AF-A0A9J6BK23-F1
#
_entry.id   AF-A0A9J6BK23-F1
#
_cell.length_a   1.000
_cell.length_b   1.000
_cell.length_c   1.000
_cell.angle_alpha   90.00
_cell.angle_beta   90.00
_cell.angle_gamma   90.00
#
_symmetry.space_group_name_H-M   'P 1'
#
loop_
_entity.id
_entity.type
_entity.pdbx_description
1 polymer ?
#
loop_
_entity_poly.entity_id
_entity_poly.type
_entity_poly.pdbx_seq_one_letter_code
_entity_poly.pdbx_strand_id
1 'polypeptide(L)' 'MSISRWSGRVAVVTGASAGIGAATAIELAKNGLITIGLARRVEKVEELRSHLTSEQQQNFHAMKCDVSVEAEIVKNFF' A
#
# COMPACT_ATOMS: atom_id res chain seq x y z
N MET A 1 14.64 -13.40 -3.99
CA MET A 1 13.44 -14.15 -3.55
C MET A 1 12.74 -14.70 -4.79
N SER A 2 12.24 -15.93 -4.76
CA SER A 2 11.39 -16.44 -5.85
C SER A 2 10.07 -15.66 -5.86
N ILE A 3 9.93 -14.79 -6.86
CA ILE A 3 8.81 -13.86 -7.11
C ILE A 3 7.44 -14.58 -7.25
N SER A 4 7.45 -15.88 -7.55
CA SER A 4 6.25 -16.69 -7.82
C SER A 4 5.27 -16.82 -6.64
N ARG A 5 5.72 -16.73 -5.39
CA ARG A 5 4.83 -16.94 -4.23
C ARG A 5 3.86 -15.78 -4.00
N TRP A 6 4.28 -14.55 -4.30
CA TRP A 6 3.60 -13.35 -3.81
C TRP A 6 2.82 -12.60 -4.88
N SER A 7 3.07 -12.88 -6.17
CA SER A 7 2.31 -12.27 -7.26
C SER A 7 0.79 -12.49 -7.08
N GLY A 8 0.01 -11.42 -7.25
CA GLY A 8 -1.45 -11.44 -7.10
C GLY A 8 -1.96 -11.56 -5.66
N ARG A 9 -1.08 -11.61 -4.66
CA ARG A 9 -1.47 -11.55 -3.24
C ARG A 9 -1.68 -10.09 -2.82
N VAL A 10 -2.58 -9.90 -1.87
CA VAL A 10 -2.80 -8.58 -1.26
C VAL A 10 -1.84 -8.38 -0.08
N ALA A 11 -1.21 -7.22 -0.02
CA ALA A 11 -0.44 -6.77 1.14
C ALA A 11 -0.95 -5.40 1.61
N VAL A 12 -1.17 -5.28 2.91
CA VAL A 12 -1.58 -4.02 3.54
C VAL A 12 -0.40 -3.45 4.31
N VAL A 13 -0.07 -2.18 4.06
CA VAL A 13 1.02 -1.48 4.71
C VAL A 13 0.47 -0.30 5.50
N THR A 14 0.49 -0.41 6.83
CA THR A 14 0.15 0.70 7.72
C THR A 14 1.30 1.69 7.85
N GLY A 15 1.00 2.97 7.93
CA GLY A 15 2.04 4.01 7.99
C GLY A 15 2.73 4.23 6.65
N ALA A 16 2.06 3.94 5.53
CA ALA A 16 2.63 4.00 4.18
C ALA A 16 3.03 5.42 3.72
N SER A 17 2.64 6.48 4.44
CA SER A 17 2.87 7.87 4.00
C SER A 17 4.34 8.35 4.02
N ALA A 18 5.26 7.61 4.65
CA ALA A 18 6.67 8.03 4.75
C ALA A 18 7.60 6.88 5.18
N GLY A 19 8.91 7.13 5.07
CA GLY A 19 9.96 6.30 5.65
C GLY A 19 9.88 4.83 5.24
N ILE A 20 10.03 3.93 6.22
CA ILE A 20 10.04 2.48 5.99
C ILE A 20 8.71 2.00 5.39
N GLY A 21 7.58 2.55 5.85
CA GLY A 21 6.26 2.17 5.33
C GLY A 21 6.12 2.50 3.84
N ALA A 22 6.54 3.70 3.43
CA ALA A 22 6.54 4.10 2.02
C ALA A 22 7.45 3.21 1.16
N ALA A 23 8.69 2.99 1.61
CA ALA A 23 9.65 2.14 0.90
C ALA A 23 9.13 0.69 0.76
N THR A 24 8.52 0.16 1.82
CA THR A 24 7.92 -1.18 1.81
C THR A 24 6.75 -1.27 0.84
N ALA A 25 5.85 -0.28 0.84
CA ALA A 25 4.69 -0.28 -0.05
C ALA A 25 5.12 -0.23 -1.53
N ILE A 26 6.13 0.58 -1.86
CA ILE A 26 6.69 0.63 -3.22
C ILE A 26 7.31 -0.71 -3.60
N GLU A 27 8.12 -1.31 -2.73
CA GLU A 27 8.81 -2.57 -3.03
C GLU A 27 7.83 -3.72 -3.23
N LEU A 28 6.77 -3.82 -2.41
CA LEU A 28 5.75 -4.84 -2.57
C LEU A 28 5.00 -4.69 -3.90
N ALA A 29 4.63 -3.46 -4.29
CA ALA A 29 4.00 -3.22 -5.59
C ALA A 29 4.92 -3.55 -6.77
N LYS A 30 6.21 -3.23 -6.66
CA LYS A 30 7.22 -3.60 -7.67
C LYS A 30 7.37 -5.11 -7.85
N ASN A 31 7.14 -5.88 -6.78
CA ASN A 31 7.15 -7.33 -6.80
C ASN A 31 5.81 -7.97 -7.21
N GLY A 32 4.85 -7.17 -7.71
CA GLY A 32 3.61 -7.67 -8.30
C GLY A 32 2.52 -8.04 -7.29
N LEU A 33 2.62 -7.52 -6.06
CA LEU A 33 1.54 -7.63 -5.07
C LEU A 33 0.51 -6.51 -5.28
N ILE A 34 -0.74 -6.82 -5.00
CA ILE A 34 -1.78 -5.81 -4.82
C ILE A 34 -1.51 -5.14 -3.47
N THR A 35 -0.98 -3.93 -3.50
CA THR A 35 -0.50 -3.23 -2.32
C THR A 35 -1.46 -2.14 -1.91
N ILE A 36 -1.95 -2.21 -0.68
CA ILE A 36 -2.83 -1.21 -0.07
C ILE A 36 -2.01 -0.42 0.95
N GLY A 37 -1.70 0.83 0.63
CA GLY A 37 -1.03 1.76 1.53
C GLY A 37 -2.03 2.49 2.42
N LEU A 38 -1.95 2.26 3.73
CA LEU A 38 -2.79 2.93 4.74
C LEU A 38 -2.01 4.04 5.43
N ALA A 39 -2.61 5.24 5.46
CA ALA A 39 -2.12 6.34 6.28
C ALA A 39 -3.23 7.36 6.59
N ARG A 40 -2.98 8.21 7.58
CA ARG A 40 -3.83 9.37 7.89
C ARG A 40 -3.78 10.44 6.79
N ARG A 41 -2.62 10.59 6.16
CA ARG A 41 -2.35 11.51 5.03
C ARG A 41 -2.31 10.67 3.75
N VAL A 42 -3.46 10.46 3.13
CA VAL A 42 -3.61 9.56 1.98
C VAL A 42 -2.95 10.14 0.73
N GLU A 43 -2.89 11.46 0.63
CA GLU A 43 -2.29 12.20 -0.48
C GLU A 43 -0.80 11.86 -0.62
N LYS A 44 -0.09 11.75 0.51
CA LYS A 44 1.31 11.31 0.54
C LYS A 44 1.51 9.87 0.09
N VAL A 45 0.48 9.02 0.23
CA VAL A 45 0.54 7.64 -0.25
C VAL A 45 0.27 7.62 -1.75
N GLU A 46 -0.69 8.43 -2.23
CA GLU A 46 -0.96 8.60 -3.66
C GLU A 46 0.26 9.12 -4.44
N GLU A 47 1.01 10.07 -3.87
CA GLU A 47 2.27 10.57 -4.44
C GLU A 47 3.28 9.44 -4.73
N LEU A 48 3.23 8.32 -3.98
CA LEU A 48 4.15 7.20 -4.18
C LEU A 48 3.93 6.47 -5.51
N ARG A 49 2.76 6.63 -6.14
CA ARG A 49 2.49 6.07 -7.49
C ARG A 49 3.49 6.57 -8.53
N SER A 50 4.05 7.76 -8.35
CA SER A 50 5.09 8.32 -9.22
C SER A 50 6.38 7.47 -9.26
N HIS A 51 6.59 6.59 -8.27
CA HIS A 51 7.73 5.67 -8.21
C HIS A 51 7.47 4.29 -8.85
N LEU A 52 6.29 4.11 -9.45
CA LEU A 52 5.81 2.84 -10.00
C LEU A 52 5.53 2.98 -11.51
N THR A 53 5.71 1.90 -12.26
CA THR A 53 5.30 1.83 -13.68
C THR A 53 3.78 1.83 -13.80
N SER A 54 3.24 2.13 -14.98
CA SER A 54 1.78 2.12 -15.21
C SER A 54 1.12 0.79 -14.85
N GLU A 55 1.80 -0.34 -15.07
CA GLU A 55 1.33 -1.67 -14.68
C GLU A 55 1.32 -1.85 -13.16
N GLN A 56 2.40 -1.44 -12.47
CA GLN A 56 2.50 -1.53 -11.01
C GLN A 56 1.50 -0.60 -10.31
N GLN A 57 1.20 0.57 -10.89
CA GLN A 57 0.22 1.51 -10.35
C GLN A 57 -1.20 0.92 -10.30
N GLN A 58 -1.57 0.03 -11.23
CA GLN A 58 -2.87 -0.64 -11.22
C GLN A 58 -3.08 -1.48 -9.95
N ASN A 59 -1.99 -1.98 -9.38
CA ASN A 59 -1.97 -2.80 -8.18
C ASN A 59 -1.61 -2.00 -6.91
N PHE A 60 -1.55 -0.67 -6.97
CA PHE A 60 -1.22 0.16 -5.81
C PHE A 60 -2.40 1.04 -5.43
N HIS A 61 -2.93 0.85 -4.23
CA HIS A 61 -4.10 1.54 -3.71
C HIS A 61 -3.73 2.34 -2.47
N ALA A 62 -4.07 3.63 -2.44
CA ALA A 62 -3.96 4.43 -1.23
C ALA A 62 -5.32 4.49 -0.54
N MET A 63 -5.34 4.28 0.78
CA MET A 63 -6.56 4.40 1.57
C MET A 63 -6.29 5.16 2.86
N LYS A 64 -7.23 6.07 3.20
CA LYS A 64 -7.16 6.82 4.45
C LYS A 64 -7.59 5.92 5.62
N CYS A 65 -6.72 5.78 6.61
CA CYS A 65 -7.02 5.06 7.83
C CYS A 65 -6.15 5.57 8.98
N ASP A 66 -6.78 5.94 10.09
CA ASP A 66 -6.16 6.01 11.41
C ASP A 66 -6.31 4.67 12.12
N VAL A 67 -5.20 3.93 12.26
CA VAL A 67 -5.18 2.60 12.89
C VAL A 67 -5.44 2.65 14.41
N SER A 68 -5.49 3.83 15.02
CA SER A 68 -5.91 3.98 16.41
C SER A 68 -7.44 4.06 16.58
N VAL A 69 -8.19 4.19 15.48
CA VAL A 69 -9.65 4.30 15.47
C VAL A 69 -10.25 3.01 14.91
N GLU A 70 -10.78 2.15 15.78
CA GLU A 70 -11.32 0.83 15.41
C GLU A 70 -12.39 0.91 14.30
N ALA A 71 -13.28 1.89 14.35
CA ALA A 71 -14.29 2.09 13.31
C ALA A 71 -13.69 2.35 11.92
N GLU A 72 -12.52 2.99 11.85
CA GLU A 72 -11.81 3.17 10.57
C GLU A 72 -11.14 1.87 10.11
N ILE A 73 -10.69 1.01 11.03
CA ILE A 73 -10.19 -0.32 10.68
C ILE A 73 -11.34 -1.16 10.11
N VAL A 74 -12.47 -1.24 10.81
CA VAL A 74 -13.61 -2.05 10.38
C VAL A 74 -14.06 -1.63 8.98
N LYS A 75 -14.27 -0.33 8.75
CA LYS A 75 -14.68 0.22 7.45
C LYS A 75 -13.73 -0.12 6.28
N ASN A 76 -12.43 -0.22 6.54
CA ASN A 76 -11.41 -0.39 5.49
C ASN A 76 -11.06 -1.88 5.24
N PHE A 77 -11.35 -2.78 6.18
CA PHE A 77 -10.93 -4.19 6.11
C PHE A 77 -12.09 -5.20 6.10
N PHE A 78 -13.29 -4.83 6.51
CA PHE A 78 -14.48 -5.69 6.61
C PHE A 78 -15.69 -5.06 5.92
#